data_AF-A0A1G7T6H6-F1
#
_entry.id   AF-A0A1G7T6H6-F1
#
_cell.length_a   1.000
_cell.length_b   1.000
_cell.length_c   1.000
_cell.angle_alpha   90.00
_cell.angle_beta   90.00
_cell.angle_gamma   90.00
#
_symmetry.space_group_name_H-M   'P 1'
#
loop_
_entity.id
_entity.type
_entity.pdbx_description
1 polymer ?
#
loop_
_entity_poly.entity_id
_entity_poly.type
_entity_poly.pdbx_seq_one_letter_code
_entity_poly.pdbx_strand_id
1 'polypeptide(L)'
;MNVSSTRRRSTGALLGASVLGLSAFVSVPAHAAPAHAAPAHASGAAADCGVLAPGASATAEAAVSAACSQIGVWYSWGGGHGATPGATYGYYDGSDPDSLHDDERMGFDCSGLMRYAYWRATGKDLLNGTADDQFHSSHAAARFTASQGTAPLLPGDLMFWGSGHIHHVAMYLGGGQMVEAYESGTHIRVTSVRTGGDYAGAVRINGSGTPIPPPADGGSVFETWGTGVRTHSTPSTRSSVVDTFAGPTQVSVQCQEHAETVTAEGYTNDIWSRLSDGSWLTNIYIKGPASLPGVPDCAGGSAPPPSGGSTAWQTWGTGVRTHSEPNVNAAVVDYFAQPTTVNVVCQAHAQEVTAEGYTNDAWARLTDGSWVTVIYLKGPAWLPGVATC
;
A
#
# COMPACT_ATOMS: atom_id res chain seq x y z
N MET A 1 52.40 46.26 17.85
CA MET A 1 52.80 45.46 19.02
C MET A 1 52.82 44.00 18.55
N ASN A 2 53.91 43.50 17.92
CA ASN A 2 55.04 42.77 18.54
C ASN A 2 54.64 42.09 19.86
N VAL A 3 54.72 40.77 20.04
CA VAL A 3 55.92 39.89 20.11
C VAL A 3 55.43 38.43 19.91
N SER A 4 55.79 37.67 18.86
CA SER A 4 56.98 36.81 18.65
C SER A 4 57.47 35.95 19.83
N SER A 5 57.35 34.63 19.74
CA SER A 5 58.32 33.71 20.35
C SER A 5 58.55 32.51 19.44
N THR A 6 59.81 32.24 19.17
CA THR A 6 60.33 31.26 18.21
C THR A 6 61.51 30.53 18.86
N ARG A 7 61.75 29.29 18.39
CA ARG A 7 63.00 28.48 18.47
C ARG A 7 63.16 27.65 19.77
N ARG A 8 63.70 26.44 19.75
CA ARG A 8 64.90 25.97 19.01
C ARG A 8 64.87 24.49 18.62
N ARG A 9 65.59 24.23 17.52
CA ARG A 9 66.15 22.94 17.07
C ARG A 9 67.26 22.44 18.00
N SER A 10 67.46 21.13 18.04
CA SER A 10 68.81 20.55 18.09
C SER A 10 68.83 19.17 17.45
N THR A 11 69.59 19.08 16.37
CA THR A 11 70.11 17.89 15.71
C THR A 11 71.04 17.11 16.63
N GLY A 12 70.99 15.79 16.55
CA GLY A 12 71.99 14.89 17.11
C GLY A 12 72.01 13.59 16.31
N ALA A 13 72.91 13.51 15.33
CA ALA A 13 73.36 12.24 14.77
C ALA A 13 74.65 11.87 15.50
N LEU A 14 74.79 10.63 15.94
CA LEU A 14 76.09 9.97 16.13
C LEU A 14 75.92 8.44 16.21
N LEU A 15 76.78 7.81 15.42
CA LEU A 15 77.09 6.39 15.25
C LEU A 15 77.24 5.60 16.56
N GLY A 16 76.94 4.30 16.53
CA GLY A 16 77.32 3.38 17.61
C GLY A 16 76.94 1.92 17.42
N ALA A 17 77.82 1.16 16.76
CA ALA A 17 78.14 -0.26 16.96
C ALA A 17 77.02 -1.33 16.98
N SER A 18 77.05 -2.15 15.94
CA SER A 18 76.53 -3.52 15.94
C SER A 18 77.25 -4.40 16.97
N VAL A 19 76.50 -5.13 17.78
CA VAL A 19 76.95 -6.37 18.43
C VAL A 19 75.88 -7.44 18.17
N LEU A 20 76.29 -8.48 17.44
CA LEU A 20 75.53 -9.71 17.25
C LEU A 20 75.36 -10.42 18.60
N GLY A 21 74.10 -10.64 18.99
CA GLY A 21 73.72 -11.60 20.03
C GLY A 21 72.78 -12.63 19.43
N LEU A 22 73.30 -13.83 19.16
CA LEU A 22 72.53 -15.02 18.78
C LEU A 22 71.51 -15.35 19.88
N SER A 23 70.22 -15.32 19.54
CA SER A 23 69.17 -16.05 20.28
C SER A 23 68.46 -16.97 19.30
N ALA A 24 68.76 -18.26 19.41
CA ALA A 24 68.09 -19.32 18.67
C ALA A 24 66.65 -19.45 19.18
N PHE A 25 65.67 -19.02 18.39
CA PHE A 25 64.28 -19.40 18.58
C PHE A 25 64.04 -20.72 17.86
N VAL A 26 63.83 -21.77 18.65
CA VAL A 26 63.37 -23.08 18.18
C VAL A 26 61.92 -22.92 17.74
N SER A 27 61.66 -23.04 16.44
CA SER A 27 60.31 -23.13 15.89
C SER A 27 59.69 -24.47 16.31
N VAL A 28 58.77 -24.44 17.27
CA VAL A 28 57.87 -25.57 17.55
C VAL A 28 56.75 -25.51 16.51
N PRO A 29 56.49 -26.59 15.74
CA PRO A 29 55.30 -26.63 14.91
C PRO A 29 54.09 -26.76 15.85
N ALA A 30 53.22 -25.75 15.83
CA ALA A 30 51.92 -25.84 16.48
C ALA A 30 51.17 -27.02 15.85
N HIS A 31 50.99 -28.08 16.63
CA HIS A 31 50.10 -29.17 16.28
C HIS A 31 48.68 -28.62 16.23
N ALA A 32 48.08 -28.65 15.03
CA ALA A 32 46.66 -28.38 14.87
C ALA A 32 45.87 -29.38 15.73
N ALA A 33 45.14 -28.87 16.71
CA ALA A 33 44.18 -29.66 17.45
C ALA A 33 43.11 -30.19 16.47
N PRO A 34 42.64 -31.45 16.61
CA PRO A 34 41.57 -31.94 15.78
C PRO A 34 40.31 -31.13 16.10
N ALA A 35 39.75 -30.48 15.08
CA ALA A 35 38.43 -29.89 15.18
C ALA A 35 37.45 -31.01 15.59
N HIS A 36 36.89 -30.92 16.80
CA HIS A 36 35.75 -31.73 17.17
C HIS A 36 34.59 -31.29 16.28
N ALA A 37 34.29 -32.14 15.29
CA ALA A 37 33.09 -32.03 14.49
C ALA A 37 31.88 -31.99 15.43
N ALA A 38 31.11 -30.91 15.35
CA ALA A 38 29.80 -30.85 15.96
C ALA A 38 28.95 -32.02 15.41
N PRO A 39 28.10 -32.65 16.24
CA PRO A 39 27.29 -33.77 15.79
C PRO A 39 26.35 -33.30 14.69
N ALA A 40 26.41 -33.97 13.54
CA ALA A 40 25.47 -33.79 12.44
C ALA A 40 24.08 -34.24 12.91
N HIS A 41 23.25 -33.27 13.32
CA HIS A 41 21.83 -33.50 13.55
C HIS A 41 21.01 -32.92 12.40
N ALA A 42 20.34 -33.84 11.70
CA ALA A 42 19.19 -33.67 10.80
C ALA A 42 19.39 -32.93 9.46
N SER A 43 20.13 -33.52 8.52
CA SER A 43 20.14 -33.15 7.10
C SER A 43 18.91 -33.66 6.30
N GLY A 44 17.74 -33.82 6.95
CA GLY A 44 16.55 -34.42 6.33
C GLY A 44 15.41 -33.45 6.02
N ALA A 45 15.23 -32.38 6.81
CA ALA A 45 14.10 -31.44 6.65
C ALA A 45 14.42 -30.22 5.78
N ALA A 46 15.71 -29.89 5.60
CA ALA A 46 16.15 -28.77 4.76
C ALA A 46 16.11 -29.10 3.25
N ALA A 47 16.02 -30.37 2.87
CA ALA A 47 16.02 -30.78 1.46
C ALA A 47 14.71 -30.44 0.72
N ASP A 48 13.62 -30.22 1.46
CA ASP A 48 12.28 -30.04 0.90
C ASP A 48 11.77 -28.59 0.94
N CYS A 49 12.56 -27.66 1.52
CA CYS A 49 12.20 -26.24 1.57
C CYS A 49 13.00 -25.46 0.53
N GLY A 50 12.30 -24.87 -0.45
CA GLY A 50 12.91 -24.02 -1.46
C GLY A 50 11.89 -23.58 -2.51
N VAL A 51 12.40 -23.12 -3.65
CA VAL A 51 11.58 -22.78 -4.81
C VAL A 51 11.33 -24.06 -5.59
N LEU A 52 10.11 -24.60 -5.48
CA LEU A 52 9.71 -25.92 -5.98
C LEU A 52 8.90 -25.86 -7.28
N ALA A 53 8.75 -24.68 -7.87
CA ALA A 53 8.13 -24.47 -9.17
C ALA A 53 8.80 -23.29 -9.90
N PRO A 54 8.76 -23.24 -11.25
CA PRO A 54 9.27 -22.09 -11.99
C PRO A 54 8.39 -20.85 -11.82
N GLY A 55 8.92 -19.69 -12.20
CA GLY A 55 8.18 -18.41 -12.28
C GLY A 55 8.34 -17.49 -11.08
N ALA A 56 9.04 -17.90 -10.03
CA ALA A 56 9.41 -17.02 -8.93
C ALA A 56 10.26 -15.84 -9.43
N SER A 57 10.02 -14.64 -8.91
CA SER A 57 10.91 -13.50 -9.12
C SER A 57 12.18 -13.64 -8.27
N ALA A 58 13.27 -12.96 -8.63
CA ALA A 58 14.50 -13.00 -7.82
C ALA A 58 14.27 -12.59 -6.35
N THR A 59 13.39 -11.62 -6.09
CA THR A 59 13.01 -11.27 -4.71
C THR A 59 12.26 -12.42 -4.03
N ALA A 60 11.30 -13.03 -4.72
CA ALA A 60 10.53 -14.14 -4.17
C ALA A 60 11.44 -15.34 -3.87
N GLU A 61 12.41 -15.65 -4.74
CA GLU A 61 13.41 -16.70 -4.49
C GLU A 61 14.24 -16.40 -3.24
N ALA A 62 14.68 -15.14 -3.06
CA ALA A 62 15.40 -14.71 -1.87
C ALA A 62 14.54 -14.77 -0.59
N ALA A 63 13.26 -14.42 -0.69
CA ALA A 63 12.32 -14.49 0.43
C ALA A 63 12.05 -15.96 0.83
N VAL A 64 11.82 -16.84 -0.14
CA VAL A 64 11.70 -18.29 0.08
C VAL A 64 12.96 -18.85 0.74
N SER A 65 14.14 -18.50 0.23
CA SER A 65 15.42 -18.92 0.84
C SER A 65 15.55 -18.44 2.29
N ALA A 66 15.15 -17.18 2.58
CA ALA A 66 15.16 -16.64 3.92
C ALA A 66 14.19 -17.37 4.86
N ALA A 67 12.95 -17.65 4.43
CA ALA A 67 11.99 -18.42 5.22
C ALA A 67 12.49 -19.85 5.47
N CYS A 68 13.00 -20.52 4.44
CA CYS A 68 13.53 -21.89 4.53
C CYS A 68 14.76 -22.00 5.43
N SER A 69 15.56 -20.93 5.57
CA SER A 69 16.67 -20.90 6.52
C SER A 69 16.23 -20.96 7.98
N GLN A 70 14.93 -20.81 8.26
CA GLN A 70 14.34 -20.85 9.61
C GLN A 70 13.64 -22.17 9.92
N ILE A 71 13.71 -23.18 9.04
CA ILE A 71 13.13 -24.50 9.33
C ILE A 71 13.69 -25.05 10.65
N GLY A 72 12.80 -25.50 11.54
CA GLY A 72 13.16 -25.98 12.86
C GLY A 72 13.38 -24.89 13.92
N VAL A 73 13.21 -23.61 13.60
CA VAL A 73 13.06 -22.55 14.61
C VAL A 73 11.66 -22.64 15.23
N TRP A 74 11.53 -22.31 16.51
CA TRP A 74 10.26 -22.35 17.22
C TRP A 74 9.21 -21.42 16.61
N TYR A 75 7.96 -21.85 16.64
CA TYR A 75 6.85 -20.90 16.68
C TYR A 75 6.90 -20.14 18.01
N SER A 76 6.56 -18.85 17.98
CA SER A 76 6.36 -18.05 19.19
C SER A 76 5.32 -16.97 18.91
N TRP A 77 4.21 -16.96 19.65
CA TRP A 77 3.12 -15.99 19.50
C TRP A 77 3.60 -14.55 19.66
N GLY A 78 3.41 -13.71 18.64
CA GLY A 78 3.95 -12.34 18.58
C GLY A 78 5.45 -12.27 18.25
N GLY A 79 6.10 -13.42 18.01
CA GLY A 79 7.50 -13.51 17.62
C GLY A 79 7.76 -12.97 16.22
N GLY A 80 8.89 -12.30 16.00
CA GLY A 80 9.24 -11.73 14.69
C GLY A 80 9.01 -10.24 14.57
N HIS A 81 8.43 -9.61 15.60
CA HIS A 81 7.90 -8.24 15.52
C HIS A 81 8.74 -7.16 16.19
N GLY A 82 10.00 -7.45 16.49
CA GLY A 82 10.93 -6.46 17.03
C GLY A 82 11.14 -5.24 16.13
N ALA A 83 11.90 -4.27 16.64
CA ALA A 83 12.27 -3.05 15.89
C ALA A 83 13.04 -3.36 14.59
N THR A 84 13.69 -4.52 14.52
CA THR A 84 14.26 -5.08 13.29
C THR A 84 13.64 -6.46 13.05
N PRO A 85 13.17 -6.76 11.83
CA PRO A 85 12.60 -8.07 11.52
C PRO A 85 13.58 -9.22 11.80
N GLY A 86 13.12 -10.22 12.55
CA GLY A 86 13.94 -11.35 13.00
C GLY A 86 13.34 -12.02 14.23
N ALA A 87 13.81 -13.22 14.57
CA ALA A 87 13.24 -14.00 15.64
C ALA A 87 13.28 -13.23 16.97
N THR A 88 12.17 -13.23 17.70
CA THR A 88 12.05 -12.62 19.04
C THR A 88 11.38 -13.60 19.98
N TYR A 89 11.47 -13.35 21.28
CA TYR A 89 10.56 -13.97 22.23
C TYR A 89 9.15 -13.46 21.99
N GLY A 90 8.18 -14.34 22.18
CA GLY A 90 6.77 -14.05 22.09
C GLY A 90 6.19 -13.72 23.46
N TYR A 91 4.89 -13.95 23.60
CA TYR A 91 4.19 -13.79 24.87
C TYR A 91 3.02 -14.77 24.99
N TYR A 92 2.64 -15.07 26.23
CA TYR A 92 1.45 -15.84 26.52
C TYR A 92 0.18 -15.06 26.14
N ASP A 93 -0.63 -15.62 25.24
CA ASP A 93 -1.85 -14.98 24.72
C ASP A 93 -2.99 -14.92 25.75
N GLY A 94 -2.87 -15.59 26.90
CA GLY A 94 -3.91 -15.57 27.95
C GLY A 94 -5.17 -16.38 27.62
N SER A 95 -5.53 -16.47 26.33
CA SER A 95 -6.61 -17.29 25.80
C SER A 95 -6.16 -18.66 25.31
N ASP A 96 -4.91 -18.79 24.86
CA ASP A 96 -4.35 -20.04 24.31
C ASP A 96 -3.34 -20.68 25.28
N PRO A 97 -3.68 -21.79 25.96
CA PRO A 97 -2.75 -22.52 26.82
C PRO A 97 -1.49 -23.01 26.11
N ASP A 98 -1.52 -23.24 24.79
CA ASP A 98 -0.35 -23.74 24.06
C ASP A 98 0.73 -22.66 23.92
N SER A 99 0.35 -21.38 24.01
CA SER A 99 1.26 -20.21 24.03
C SER A 99 1.98 -19.99 25.36
N LEU A 100 1.76 -20.84 26.38
CA LEU A 100 2.30 -20.66 27.74
C LEU A 100 3.83 -20.51 27.80
N HIS A 101 4.54 -21.09 26.83
CA HIS A 101 6.01 -21.08 26.78
C HIS A 101 6.58 -20.19 25.67
N ASP A 102 5.76 -19.35 25.05
CA ASP A 102 6.20 -18.54 23.91
C ASP A 102 7.10 -17.37 24.35
N ASP A 103 6.95 -16.91 25.59
CA ASP A 103 7.87 -15.97 26.24
C ASP A 103 9.25 -16.57 26.55
N GLU A 104 9.37 -17.91 26.57
CA GLU A 104 10.62 -18.65 26.76
C GLU A 104 11.25 -19.13 25.44
N ARG A 105 10.52 -19.03 24.33
CA ARG A 105 10.93 -19.53 23.00
C ARG A 105 11.18 -18.37 22.03
N MET A 106 12.43 -18.22 21.62
CA MET A 106 12.78 -17.27 20.57
C MET A 106 12.39 -17.86 19.20
N GLY A 107 11.53 -17.16 18.48
CA GLY A 107 10.93 -17.68 17.25
C GLY A 107 10.15 -16.65 16.45
N PHE A 108 9.23 -17.15 15.64
CA PHE A 108 8.34 -16.35 14.80
C PHE A 108 6.88 -16.78 14.96
N ASP A 109 5.96 -15.83 14.87
CA ASP A 109 4.58 -16.13 14.47
C ASP A 109 4.45 -16.16 12.94
N CYS A 110 3.25 -16.47 12.45
CA CYS A 110 2.97 -16.61 11.03
C CYS A 110 3.37 -15.36 10.22
N SER A 111 2.92 -14.19 10.65
CA SER A 111 3.19 -12.90 10.00
C SER A 111 4.63 -12.42 10.19
N GLY A 112 5.23 -12.68 11.36
CA GLY A 112 6.61 -12.35 11.69
C GLY A 112 7.61 -13.09 10.81
N LEU A 113 7.34 -14.36 10.48
CA LEU A 113 8.15 -15.12 9.53
C LEU A 113 8.11 -14.50 8.13
N MET A 114 6.91 -14.11 7.65
CA MET A 114 6.75 -13.48 6.32
C MET A 114 7.44 -12.11 6.26
N ARG A 115 7.28 -11.30 7.32
CA ARG A 115 7.96 -10.01 7.50
C ARG A 115 9.47 -10.16 7.40
N TYR A 116 10.04 -11.09 8.17
CA TYR A 116 11.47 -11.38 8.14
C TYR A 116 11.94 -11.84 6.76
N ALA A 117 11.22 -12.76 6.11
CA ALA A 117 11.60 -13.31 4.81
C ALA A 117 11.72 -12.21 3.74
N TYR A 118 10.71 -11.35 3.62
CA TYR A 118 10.72 -10.26 2.65
C TYR A 118 11.66 -9.11 3.05
N TRP A 119 11.86 -8.86 4.34
CA TRP A 119 12.89 -7.92 4.80
C TRP A 119 14.29 -8.39 4.42
N ARG A 120 14.61 -9.68 4.61
CA ARG A 120 15.89 -10.27 4.18
C ARG A 120 16.09 -10.21 2.66
N ALA A 121 15.01 -10.35 1.89
CA ALA A 121 15.07 -10.30 0.43
C ALA A 121 15.26 -8.89 -0.13
N THR A 122 14.74 -7.86 0.55
CA THR A 122 14.65 -6.49 -0.01
C THR A 122 15.45 -5.44 0.76
N GLY A 123 15.83 -5.72 2.01
CA GLY A 123 16.37 -4.75 2.96
C GLY A 123 15.34 -3.73 3.48
N LYS A 124 14.05 -3.90 3.15
CA LYS A 124 12.95 -3.00 3.53
C LYS A 124 11.87 -3.76 4.29
N ASP A 125 11.28 -3.13 5.28
CA ASP A 125 10.24 -3.74 6.11
C ASP A 125 8.85 -3.52 5.49
N LEU A 126 8.53 -4.33 4.47
CA LEU A 126 7.33 -4.16 3.61
C LEU A 126 6.05 -4.77 4.20
N LEU A 127 6.19 -5.67 5.18
CA LEU A 127 5.13 -6.53 5.69
C LEU A 127 5.01 -6.42 7.21
N ASN A 128 5.24 -5.22 7.75
CA ASN A 128 5.07 -4.98 9.18
C ASN A 128 3.59 -5.12 9.58
N GLY A 129 3.34 -5.72 10.74
CA GLY A 129 1.99 -5.97 11.26
C GLY A 129 1.56 -7.45 11.19
N THR A 130 0.29 -7.67 11.47
CA THR A 130 -0.37 -8.98 11.57
C THR A 130 -0.59 -9.63 10.20
N ALA A 131 -1.09 -10.88 10.21
CA ALA A 131 -1.51 -11.55 8.98
C ALA A 131 -2.61 -10.75 8.23
N ASP A 132 -3.50 -10.06 8.96
CA ASP A 132 -4.54 -9.20 8.39
C ASP A 132 -3.96 -7.95 7.74
N ASP A 133 -3.01 -7.28 8.39
CA ASP A 133 -2.29 -6.15 7.80
C ASP A 133 -1.56 -6.56 6.50
N GLN A 134 -0.92 -7.73 6.51
CA GLN A 134 -0.21 -8.26 5.34
C GLN A 134 -1.16 -8.64 4.20
N PHE A 135 -2.32 -9.22 4.51
CA PHE A 135 -3.34 -9.52 3.51
C PHE A 135 -3.80 -8.23 2.84
N HIS A 136 -3.97 -7.14 3.58
CA HIS A 136 -4.38 -5.83 3.06
C HIS A 136 -3.22 -4.94 2.60
N SER A 137 -1.99 -5.48 2.52
CA SER A 137 -0.81 -4.70 2.18
C SER A 137 -0.91 -4.00 0.81
N SER A 138 -0.46 -2.74 0.78
CA SER A 138 -0.29 -1.94 -0.45
C SER A 138 0.90 -2.39 -1.31
N HIS A 139 1.70 -3.33 -0.83
CA HIS A 139 2.77 -3.97 -1.59
C HIS A 139 2.29 -5.20 -2.38
N ALA A 140 0.97 -5.46 -2.41
CA ALA A 140 0.37 -6.50 -3.25
C ALA A 140 0.50 -6.17 -4.76
N ALA A 141 1.25 -6.98 -5.49
CA ALA A 141 1.33 -6.97 -6.96
C ALA A 141 0.17 -7.65 -7.64
N ALA A 142 -0.38 -8.67 -6.99
CA ALA A 142 -1.57 -9.38 -7.44
C ALA A 142 -2.29 -9.95 -6.23
N ARG A 143 -3.60 -10.10 -6.36
CA ARG A 143 -4.48 -10.73 -5.36
C ARG A 143 -5.20 -11.88 -6.04
N PHE A 144 -5.31 -12.99 -5.35
CA PHE A 144 -5.94 -14.22 -5.85
C PHE A 144 -7.03 -14.66 -4.88
N THR A 145 -8.21 -14.95 -5.41
CA THR A 145 -9.37 -15.39 -4.62
C THR A 145 -9.20 -16.82 -4.16
N ALA A 146 -9.90 -17.20 -3.09
CA ALA A 146 -9.96 -18.59 -2.63
C ALA A 146 -10.35 -19.58 -3.74
N SER A 147 -11.30 -19.19 -4.61
CA SER A 147 -11.79 -20.02 -5.72
C SER A 147 -10.74 -20.31 -6.81
N GLN A 148 -9.70 -19.46 -6.94
CA GLN A 148 -8.59 -19.71 -7.86
C GLN A 148 -7.61 -20.75 -7.32
N GLY A 149 -7.65 -21.05 -6.01
CA GLY A 149 -6.79 -22.04 -5.37
C GLY A 149 -5.30 -21.74 -5.57
N THR A 150 -4.53 -22.77 -5.91
CA THR A 150 -3.08 -22.66 -6.16
C THR A 150 -2.72 -22.43 -7.62
N ALA A 151 -3.69 -22.50 -8.54
CA ALA A 151 -3.42 -22.46 -9.98
C ALA A 151 -2.65 -21.20 -10.46
N PRO A 152 -2.94 -19.98 -9.97
CA PRO A 152 -2.20 -18.79 -10.40
C PRO A 152 -0.95 -18.50 -9.56
N LEU A 153 -0.69 -19.30 -8.51
CA LEU A 153 0.32 -18.99 -7.51
C LEU A 153 1.72 -19.36 -8.00
N LEU A 154 2.68 -18.52 -7.63
CA LEU A 154 4.10 -18.71 -7.87
C LEU A 154 4.83 -18.78 -6.53
N PRO A 155 5.99 -19.44 -6.44
CA PRO A 155 6.73 -19.48 -5.20
C PRO A 155 7.04 -18.07 -4.69
N GLY A 156 6.85 -17.88 -3.38
CA GLY A 156 6.93 -16.59 -2.69
C GLY A 156 5.59 -15.87 -2.51
N ASP A 157 4.52 -16.27 -3.19
CA ASP A 157 3.17 -15.75 -2.92
C ASP A 157 2.75 -16.09 -1.48
N LEU A 158 2.11 -15.15 -0.80
CA LEU A 158 1.61 -15.33 0.55
C LEU A 158 0.16 -15.84 0.51
N MET A 159 -0.12 -16.91 1.23
CA MET A 159 -1.42 -17.57 1.33
C MET A 159 -2.05 -17.23 2.68
N PHE A 160 -3.35 -16.95 2.72
CA PHE A 160 -4.01 -16.42 3.92
C PHE A 160 -5.27 -17.20 4.29
N TRP A 161 -5.55 -17.28 5.60
CA TRP A 161 -6.74 -17.93 6.17
C TRP A 161 -7.47 -17.00 7.14
N GLY A 162 -8.79 -17.02 7.04
CA GLY A 162 -9.70 -16.26 7.89
C GLY A 162 -11.00 -15.91 7.17
N SER A 163 -12.06 -15.68 7.95
CA SER A 163 -13.36 -15.21 7.47
C SER A 163 -13.68 -13.85 8.08
N GLY A 164 -13.54 -12.78 7.29
CA GLY A 164 -13.71 -11.40 7.75
C GLY A 164 -12.50 -10.81 8.46
N HIS A 165 -11.77 -11.60 9.25
CA HIS A 165 -10.47 -11.26 9.83
C HIS A 165 -9.47 -12.38 9.55
N ILE A 166 -8.31 -12.02 9.02
CA ILE A 166 -7.24 -12.98 8.68
C ILE A 166 -6.43 -13.31 9.93
N HIS A 167 -6.37 -14.59 10.27
CA HIS A 167 -5.66 -15.08 11.46
C HIS A 167 -4.37 -15.83 11.14
N HIS A 168 -4.17 -16.28 9.89
CA HIS A 168 -2.97 -17.02 9.51
C HIS A 168 -2.44 -16.65 8.13
N VAL A 169 -1.13 -16.73 7.97
CA VAL A 169 -0.41 -16.53 6.70
C VAL A 169 0.72 -17.54 6.54
N ALA A 170 0.95 -18.00 5.31
CA ALA A 170 2.04 -18.89 4.94
C ALA A 170 2.62 -18.50 3.57
N MET A 171 3.82 -18.97 3.22
CA MET A 171 4.43 -18.70 1.92
C MET A 171 4.36 -19.93 1.02
N TYR A 172 3.79 -19.77 -0.18
CA TYR A 172 3.74 -20.81 -1.19
C TYR A 172 5.15 -21.10 -1.73
N LEU A 173 5.51 -22.38 -1.83
CA LEU A 173 6.82 -22.81 -2.31
C LEU A 173 6.77 -23.33 -3.76
N GLY A 174 5.59 -23.52 -4.34
CA GLY A 174 5.42 -24.32 -5.55
C GLY A 174 5.18 -25.80 -5.22
N GLY A 175 4.84 -26.61 -6.24
CA GLY A 175 4.66 -28.06 -6.06
C GLY A 175 3.57 -28.47 -5.07
N GLY A 176 2.63 -27.57 -4.75
CA GLY A 176 1.61 -27.81 -3.73
C GLY A 176 2.14 -27.79 -2.29
N GLN A 177 3.32 -27.21 -2.05
CA GLN A 177 3.91 -27.06 -0.73
C GLN A 177 3.93 -25.60 -0.27
N MET A 178 3.98 -25.39 1.04
CA MET A 178 4.14 -24.08 1.68
C MET A 178 5.03 -24.18 2.91
N VAL A 179 5.68 -23.06 3.27
CA VAL A 179 6.39 -22.90 4.54
C VAL A 179 5.57 -22.02 5.48
N GLU A 180 5.48 -22.42 6.74
CA GLU A 180 4.68 -21.72 7.75
C GLU A 180 5.30 -21.81 9.15
N ALA A 181 5.01 -20.79 9.96
CA ALA A 181 5.01 -20.90 11.42
C ALA A 181 3.55 -21.09 11.84
N TYR A 182 3.15 -22.33 12.18
CA TYR A 182 1.74 -22.72 12.24
C TYR A 182 1.03 -22.31 13.53
N GLU A 183 1.50 -22.80 14.67
CA GLU A 183 0.89 -22.57 15.98
C GLU A 183 1.87 -22.83 17.13
N SER A 184 1.52 -22.38 18.33
CA SER A 184 2.27 -22.56 19.57
C SER A 184 2.66 -24.03 19.79
N GLY A 185 3.89 -24.27 20.27
CA GLY A 185 4.42 -25.62 20.46
C GLY A 185 4.93 -26.32 19.20
N THR A 186 4.77 -25.73 18.02
CA THR A 186 5.35 -26.24 16.77
C THR A 186 6.65 -25.53 16.38
N HIS A 187 7.29 -26.02 15.33
CA HIS A 187 8.42 -25.35 14.69
C HIS A 187 8.05 -24.95 13.27
N ILE A 188 8.78 -23.98 12.73
CA ILE A 188 8.69 -23.62 11.31
C ILE A 188 8.93 -24.87 10.46
N ARG A 189 8.01 -25.12 9.53
CA ARG A 189 7.93 -26.37 8.78
C ARG A 189 7.48 -26.14 7.35
N VAL A 190 7.81 -27.11 6.51
CA VAL A 190 7.17 -27.28 5.19
C VAL A 190 5.98 -28.22 5.35
N THR A 191 4.91 -27.94 4.62
CA THR A 191 3.71 -28.76 4.61
C THR A 191 2.97 -28.64 3.28
N SER A 192 2.09 -29.58 2.99
CA SER A 192 1.17 -29.48 1.85
C SER A 192 0.22 -28.30 2.03
N VAL A 193 -0.04 -27.59 0.93
CA VAL A 193 -1.00 -26.48 0.91
C VAL A 193 -2.38 -26.95 1.35
N ARG A 194 -3.06 -26.12 2.14
CA ARG A 194 -4.43 -26.32 2.62
C ARG A 194 -5.35 -25.23 2.07
N THR A 195 -6.18 -25.52 1.08
CA THR A 195 -7.17 -24.57 0.52
C THR A 195 -8.62 -24.86 0.93
N GLY A 196 -8.84 -25.79 1.85
CA GLY A 196 -10.16 -26.04 2.45
C GLY A 196 -10.44 -25.11 3.63
N GLY A 197 -11.67 -25.14 4.13
CA GLY A 197 -12.07 -24.35 5.29
C GLY A 197 -12.19 -22.86 4.96
N ASP A 198 -11.49 -22.02 5.72
CA ASP A 198 -11.53 -20.56 5.67
C ASP A 198 -10.34 -19.96 4.90
N TYR A 199 -9.81 -20.70 3.91
CA TYR A 199 -8.81 -20.14 2.99
C TYR A 199 -9.39 -18.90 2.28
N ALA A 200 -8.75 -17.74 2.51
CA ALA A 200 -9.22 -16.46 2.02
C ALA A 200 -8.70 -16.13 0.61
N GLY A 201 -7.54 -16.68 0.25
CA GLY A 201 -6.85 -16.40 -0.99
C GLY A 201 -5.36 -16.17 -0.79
N ALA A 202 -4.73 -15.51 -1.75
CA ALA A 202 -3.30 -15.25 -1.74
C ALA A 202 -2.94 -13.88 -2.30
N VAL A 203 -1.75 -13.39 -1.94
CA VAL A 203 -1.18 -12.13 -2.41
C VAL A 203 0.23 -12.36 -2.93
N ARG A 204 0.53 -11.81 -4.11
CA ARG A 204 1.90 -11.71 -4.63
C ARG A 204 2.52 -10.40 -4.18
N ILE A 205 3.71 -10.42 -3.58
CA ILE A 205 4.35 -9.20 -3.06
C ILE A 205 5.25 -8.54 -4.10
N ASN A 206 5.25 -7.21 -4.12
CA ASN A 206 6.19 -6.39 -4.86
C ASN A 206 7.52 -6.23 -4.12
N GLY A 207 8.56 -6.84 -4.65
CA GLY A 207 9.91 -6.76 -4.09
C GLY A 207 10.60 -5.40 -4.18
N SER A 208 10.14 -4.46 -5.02
CA SER A 208 10.82 -3.15 -5.14
C SER A 208 10.67 -2.28 -3.88
N GLY A 209 9.69 -2.60 -3.03
CA GLY A 209 9.32 -1.83 -1.85
C GLY A 209 8.69 -0.48 -2.16
N THR A 210 8.36 -0.20 -3.42
CA THR A 210 7.37 0.81 -3.76
C THR A 210 5.99 0.15 -3.63
N PRO A 211 5.01 0.76 -2.96
CA PRO A 211 3.62 0.32 -3.05
C PRO A 211 3.27 0.14 -4.52
N ILE A 212 2.57 -0.94 -4.88
CA ILE A 212 2.09 -1.10 -6.25
C ILE A 212 0.84 -0.25 -6.39
N PRO A 213 0.84 0.80 -7.23
CA PRO A 213 -0.40 1.43 -7.61
C PRO A 213 -1.27 0.36 -8.30
N PRO A 214 -2.60 0.36 -8.10
CA PRO A 214 -3.49 -0.57 -8.79
C PRO A 214 -3.22 -0.56 -10.32
N PRO A 215 -3.50 -1.67 -11.04
CA PRO A 215 -3.24 -1.77 -12.47
C PRO A 215 -3.71 -0.51 -13.20
N ALA A 216 -2.76 0.19 -13.82
CA ALA A 216 -2.98 1.45 -14.50
C ALA A 216 -3.68 1.21 -15.85
N ASP A 217 -4.89 0.68 -15.82
CA ASP A 217 -5.77 0.60 -16.98
C ASP A 217 -6.46 1.95 -17.22
N GLY A 218 -5.71 3.07 -17.15
CA GLY A 218 -6.18 4.40 -17.54
C GLY A 218 -6.75 5.32 -16.45
N GLY A 219 -6.59 5.01 -15.16
CA GLY A 219 -7.10 5.83 -14.06
C GLY A 219 -6.04 6.66 -13.31
N SER A 220 -6.50 7.66 -12.57
CA SER A 220 -5.66 8.45 -11.65
C SER A 220 -5.62 7.76 -10.27
N VAL A 221 -4.43 7.70 -9.65
CA VAL A 221 -4.22 7.00 -8.37
C VAL A 221 -4.54 7.91 -7.20
N PHE A 222 -5.37 7.42 -6.29
CA PHE A 222 -5.72 8.04 -5.02
C PHE A 222 -5.54 7.05 -3.86
N GLU A 223 -5.65 7.53 -2.64
CA GLU A 223 -5.59 6.70 -1.44
C GLU A 223 -6.89 6.85 -0.65
N THR A 224 -7.45 5.76 -0.17
CA THR A 224 -8.57 5.81 0.76
C THR A 224 -8.11 6.16 2.17
N TRP A 225 -9.06 6.48 3.05
CA TRP A 225 -8.81 6.63 4.47
C TRP A 225 -9.83 5.83 5.30
N GLY A 226 -9.51 5.59 6.56
CA GLY A 226 -10.36 4.80 7.45
C GLY A 226 -10.21 3.29 7.26
N THR A 227 -11.14 2.55 7.85
CA THR A 227 -11.16 1.08 7.92
C THR A 227 -12.56 0.58 7.57
N GLY A 228 -12.68 -0.58 6.93
CA GLY A 228 -13.97 -1.14 6.53
C GLY A 228 -14.62 -0.38 5.35
N VAL A 229 -13.83 0.28 4.51
CA VAL A 229 -14.29 1.05 3.35
C VAL A 229 -14.80 0.08 2.28
N ARG A 230 -16.08 0.15 1.93
CA ARG A 230 -16.72 -0.77 0.99
C ARG A 230 -16.75 -0.21 -0.43
N THR A 231 -16.46 -1.07 -1.40
CA THR A 231 -16.76 -0.79 -2.82
C THR A 231 -18.03 -1.52 -3.23
N HIS A 232 -18.67 -1.00 -4.27
CA HIS A 232 -20.05 -1.31 -4.62
C HIS A 232 -20.20 -1.62 -6.11
N SER A 233 -21.17 -2.44 -6.50
CA SER A 233 -21.37 -2.81 -7.92
C SER A 233 -21.99 -1.68 -8.75
N THR A 234 -22.69 -0.76 -8.10
CA THR A 234 -23.22 0.49 -8.68
C THR A 234 -22.91 1.63 -7.69
N PRO A 235 -23.02 2.92 -8.07
CA PRO A 235 -22.71 4.05 -7.18
C PRO A 235 -23.84 4.29 -6.16
N SER A 236 -24.09 3.26 -5.34
CA SER A 236 -25.05 3.27 -4.25
C SER A 236 -24.61 2.32 -3.14
N THR A 237 -24.75 2.80 -1.91
CA THR A 237 -24.48 2.05 -0.68
C THR A 237 -25.40 0.83 -0.50
N ARG A 238 -26.54 0.81 -1.21
CA ARG A 238 -27.52 -0.29 -1.19
C ARG A 238 -27.22 -1.38 -2.20
N SER A 239 -26.25 -1.17 -3.09
CA SER A 239 -25.85 -2.18 -4.07
C SER A 239 -24.93 -3.23 -3.45
N SER A 240 -24.74 -4.35 -4.16
CA SER A 240 -23.89 -5.45 -3.68
C SER A 240 -22.46 -4.95 -3.46
N VAL A 241 -21.91 -5.26 -2.29
CA VAL A 241 -20.51 -5.00 -1.96
C VAL A 241 -19.63 -5.85 -2.88
N VAL A 242 -18.67 -5.21 -3.54
CA VAL A 242 -17.69 -5.89 -4.41
C VAL A 242 -16.44 -6.24 -3.59
N ASP A 243 -15.96 -5.29 -2.79
CA ASP A 243 -14.82 -5.47 -1.89
C ASP A 243 -14.99 -4.64 -0.60
N THR A 244 -14.21 -4.94 0.43
CA THR A 244 -14.14 -4.17 1.67
C THR A 244 -12.69 -4.01 2.10
N PHE A 245 -12.21 -2.78 2.08
CA PHE A 245 -10.86 -2.44 2.52
C PHE A 245 -10.82 -2.33 4.03
N ALA A 246 -10.08 -3.21 4.70
CA ALA A 246 -9.90 -3.16 6.15
C ALA A 246 -9.10 -1.93 6.61
N GLY A 247 -8.34 -1.27 5.72
CA GLY A 247 -7.58 -0.05 6.02
C GLY A 247 -7.32 0.84 4.80
N PRO A 248 -6.53 1.91 4.95
CA PRO A 248 -6.15 2.81 3.86
C PRO A 248 -5.53 2.03 2.68
N THR A 249 -6.13 2.22 1.51
CA THR A 249 -5.85 1.43 0.31
C THR A 249 -5.66 2.36 -0.88
N GLN A 250 -4.62 2.15 -1.69
CA GLN A 250 -4.52 2.88 -2.96
C GLN A 250 -5.56 2.35 -3.95
N VAL A 251 -6.26 3.27 -4.60
CA VAL A 251 -7.30 2.99 -5.59
C VAL A 251 -6.98 3.72 -6.90
N SER A 252 -7.27 3.09 -8.04
CA SER A 252 -7.15 3.73 -9.35
C SER A 252 -8.53 4.15 -9.82
N VAL A 253 -8.79 5.45 -9.85
CA VAL A 253 -10.07 6.04 -10.24
C VAL A 253 -10.06 6.32 -11.75
N GLN A 254 -10.98 5.67 -12.46
CA GLN A 254 -11.15 5.79 -13.91
C GLN A 254 -11.95 7.03 -14.28
N CYS A 255 -13.04 7.25 -13.57
CA CYS A 255 -13.94 8.37 -13.74
C CYS A 255 -14.76 8.59 -12.47
N GLN A 256 -15.46 9.72 -12.39
CA GLN A 256 -16.37 10.03 -11.28
C GLN A 256 -17.74 10.50 -11.80
N GLU A 257 -18.79 10.35 -10.99
CA GLU A 257 -20.11 10.88 -11.30
C GLU A 257 -20.91 11.22 -10.04
N HIS A 258 -21.92 12.08 -10.19
CA HIS A 258 -22.90 12.34 -9.14
C HIS A 258 -23.90 11.18 -9.04
N ALA A 259 -24.11 10.66 -7.83
CA ALA A 259 -25.06 9.59 -7.55
C ALA A 259 -25.68 9.72 -6.15
N GLU A 260 -25.81 8.62 -5.40
CA GLU A 260 -26.39 8.64 -4.05
C GLU A 260 -25.59 9.55 -3.12
N THR A 261 -26.20 10.57 -2.52
CA THR A 261 -25.57 11.35 -1.45
C THR A 261 -25.30 10.46 -0.24
N VAL A 262 -24.03 10.34 0.14
CA VAL A 262 -23.61 9.59 1.32
C VAL A 262 -23.22 10.58 2.41
N THR A 263 -23.73 10.34 3.63
CA THR A 263 -23.27 11.02 4.84
C THR A 263 -22.74 10.00 5.82
N ALA A 264 -21.44 10.05 6.09
CA ALA A 264 -20.80 9.23 7.11
C ALA A 264 -19.61 9.96 7.71
N GLU A 265 -19.34 9.71 9.00
CA GLU A 265 -18.17 10.23 9.72
C GLU A 265 -18.00 11.76 9.67
N GLY A 266 -19.12 12.50 9.57
CA GLY A 266 -19.13 13.96 9.49
C GLY A 266 -18.88 14.53 8.09
N TYR A 267 -18.70 13.66 7.08
CA TYR A 267 -18.57 14.05 5.68
C TYR A 267 -19.89 13.76 4.94
N THR A 268 -20.26 14.68 4.05
CA THR A 268 -21.39 14.52 3.13
C THR A 268 -20.89 14.79 1.72
N ASN A 269 -21.11 13.84 0.80
CA ASN A 269 -20.75 13.99 -0.60
C ASN A 269 -21.65 13.13 -1.49
N ASP A 270 -21.91 13.56 -2.72
CA ASP A 270 -22.70 12.84 -3.73
C ASP A 270 -21.86 12.33 -4.91
N ILE A 271 -20.54 12.58 -4.89
CA ILE A 271 -19.62 12.04 -5.90
C ILE A 271 -19.24 10.59 -5.58
N TRP A 272 -19.30 9.77 -6.62
CA TRP A 272 -18.83 8.39 -6.64
C TRP A 272 -17.77 8.19 -7.72
N SER A 273 -16.68 7.53 -7.34
CA SER A 273 -15.57 7.17 -8.22
C SER A 273 -15.71 5.73 -8.70
N ARG A 274 -15.59 5.54 -10.02
CA ARG A 274 -15.48 4.21 -10.63
C ARG A 274 -14.01 3.78 -10.63
N LEU A 275 -13.73 2.63 -10.03
CA LEU A 275 -12.39 2.08 -9.93
C LEU A 275 -12.01 1.25 -11.17
N SER A 276 -10.73 0.93 -11.32
CA SER A 276 -10.19 0.13 -12.43
C SER A 276 -10.76 -1.29 -12.50
N ASP A 277 -11.13 -1.87 -11.36
CA ASP A 277 -11.82 -3.17 -11.28
C ASP A 277 -13.31 -3.09 -11.67
N GLY A 278 -13.80 -1.89 -11.97
CA GLY A 278 -15.18 -1.60 -12.34
C GLY A 278 -16.13 -1.38 -11.16
N SER A 279 -15.65 -1.51 -9.92
CA SER A 279 -16.42 -1.21 -8.71
C SER A 279 -16.56 0.30 -8.49
N TRP A 280 -17.46 0.68 -7.59
CA TRP A 280 -17.77 2.06 -7.24
C TRP A 280 -17.45 2.33 -5.78
N LEU A 281 -16.82 3.48 -5.53
CA LEU A 281 -16.48 3.93 -4.19
C LEU A 281 -16.96 5.38 -4.01
N THR A 282 -17.65 5.64 -2.91
CA THR A 282 -18.03 7.02 -2.58
C THR A 282 -16.78 7.84 -2.24
N ASN A 283 -16.72 9.07 -2.77
CA ASN A 283 -15.55 9.94 -2.59
C ASN A 283 -15.34 10.38 -1.13
N ILE A 284 -16.33 10.21 -0.24
CA ILE A 284 -16.12 10.53 1.18
C ILE A 284 -14.95 9.76 1.79
N TYR A 285 -14.62 8.57 1.28
CA TYR A 285 -13.52 7.72 1.78
C TYR A 285 -12.23 7.87 0.96
N ILE A 286 -12.17 8.76 -0.03
CA ILE A 286 -10.96 8.99 -0.82
C ILE A 286 -10.29 10.28 -0.31
N LYS A 287 -8.99 10.21 0.00
CA LYS A 287 -8.22 11.38 0.44
C LYS A 287 -8.18 12.41 -0.69
N GLY A 288 -8.73 13.61 -0.44
CA GLY A 288 -8.76 14.70 -1.39
C GLY A 288 -9.98 15.60 -1.21
N PRO A 289 -10.20 16.53 -2.15
CA PRO A 289 -11.44 17.28 -2.25
C PRO A 289 -12.63 16.38 -2.64
N ALA A 290 -13.85 16.88 -2.46
CA ALA A 290 -15.09 16.13 -2.70
C ALA A 290 -15.20 15.59 -4.14
N SER A 291 -14.82 16.40 -5.14
CA SER A 291 -14.56 15.97 -6.52
C SER A 291 -13.06 15.84 -6.72
N LEU A 292 -12.61 14.72 -7.30
CA LEU A 292 -11.19 14.43 -7.44
C LEU A 292 -10.58 15.20 -8.62
N PRO A 293 -9.48 15.97 -8.42
CA PRO A 293 -8.93 16.80 -9.49
C PRO A 293 -8.32 15.94 -10.59
N GLY A 294 -8.63 16.26 -11.85
CA GLY A 294 -8.08 15.57 -13.02
C GLY A 294 -8.69 14.19 -13.29
N VAL A 295 -9.71 13.78 -12.53
CA VAL A 295 -10.53 12.61 -12.85
C VAL A 295 -11.65 13.04 -13.81
N PRO A 296 -11.82 12.38 -14.96
CA PRO A 296 -12.90 12.72 -15.90
C PRO A 296 -14.26 12.24 -15.38
N ASP A 297 -15.34 12.87 -15.86
CA ASP A 297 -16.69 12.37 -15.62
C ASP A 297 -16.92 11.01 -16.30
N CYS A 298 -17.71 10.13 -15.67
CA CYS A 298 -18.08 8.87 -16.27
C CYS A 298 -18.99 9.09 -17.49
N ALA A 299 -18.67 8.44 -18.62
CA ALA A 299 -19.45 8.57 -19.85
C ALA A 299 -20.89 8.09 -19.62
N GLY A 300 -21.84 9.03 -19.66
CA GLY A 300 -23.27 8.77 -19.41
C GLY A 300 -23.77 9.14 -18.01
N GLY A 301 -22.91 9.69 -17.14
CA GLY A 301 -23.29 10.19 -15.82
C GLY A 301 -24.32 11.31 -15.94
N SER A 302 -25.45 11.17 -15.24
CA SER A 302 -26.49 12.18 -15.18
C SER A 302 -26.10 13.30 -14.22
N ALA A 303 -26.31 14.55 -14.63
CA ALA A 303 -26.28 15.69 -13.73
C ALA A 303 -27.19 15.46 -12.51
N PRO A 304 -26.89 16.07 -11.35
CA PRO A 304 -27.82 16.08 -10.23
C PRO A 304 -29.22 16.51 -10.70
N PRO A 305 -30.32 15.92 -10.22
CA PRO A 305 -31.65 16.43 -10.54
C PRO A 305 -31.79 17.88 -10.05
N PRO A 306 -32.46 18.78 -10.81
CA PRO A 306 -32.66 20.16 -10.39
C PRO A 306 -33.30 20.23 -8.99
N SER A 307 -32.66 20.94 -8.07
CA SER A 307 -33.15 21.15 -6.71
C SER A 307 -33.06 22.63 -6.33
N GLY A 308 -33.88 23.06 -5.37
CA GLY A 308 -33.74 24.40 -4.75
C GLY A 308 -33.94 25.60 -5.68
N GLY A 309 -34.79 25.50 -6.70
CA GLY A 309 -35.05 26.62 -7.64
C GLY A 309 -33.97 26.83 -8.70
N SER A 310 -33.06 25.86 -8.87
CA SER A 310 -32.05 25.89 -9.93
C SER A 310 -32.63 25.61 -11.33
N THR A 311 -31.97 26.13 -12.35
CA THR A 311 -32.28 25.87 -13.77
C THR A 311 -31.13 25.09 -14.41
N ALA A 312 -31.45 24.07 -15.20
CA ALA A 312 -30.45 23.26 -15.89
C ALA A 312 -29.90 24.00 -17.13
N TRP A 313 -28.57 24.02 -17.26
CA TRP A 313 -27.84 24.60 -18.39
C TRP A 313 -26.77 23.62 -18.86
N GLN A 314 -26.50 23.59 -20.16
CA GLN A 314 -25.46 22.72 -20.71
C GLN A 314 -24.16 23.50 -20.87
N THR A 315 -23.03 22.93 -20.50
CA THR A 315 -21.74 23.45 -20.96
C THR A 315 -21.52 23.11 -22.45
N TRP A 316 -20.68 23.87 -23.16
CA TRP A 316 -20.35 23.59 -24.57
C TRP A 316 -18.90 23.19 -24.84
N GLY A 317 -17.98 23.47 -23.90
CA GLY A 317 -16.58 23.11 -24.00
C GLY A 317 -16.24 21.80 -23.30
N THR A 318 -15.03 21.30 -23.56
CA THR A 318 -14.37 20.28 -22.75
C THR A 318 -13.44 20.96 -21.74
N GLY A 319 -13.25 20.33 -20.59
CA GLY A 319 -12.34 20.82 -19.55
C GLY A 319 -12.78 22.08 -18.81
N VAL A 320 -14.10 22.25 -18.64
CA VAL A 320 -14.67 23.40 -17.93
C VAL A 320 -14.42 23.26 -16.43
N ARG A 321 -13.83 24.29 -15.81
CA ARG A 321 -13.57 24.31 -14.37
C ARG A 321 -14.61 25.14 -13.64
N THR A 322 -14.96 24.70 -12.44
CA THR A 322 -15.71 25.51 -11.47
C THR A 322 -14.78 25.97 -10.35
N HIS A 323 -15.13 27.07 -9.70
CA HIS A 323 -14.28 27.77 -8.77
C HIS A 323 -15.01 28.07 -7.46
N SER A 324 -14.29 28.19 -6.35
CA SER A 324 -14.88 28.48 -5.04
C SER A 324 -15.46 29.90 -4.93
N GLU A 325 -14.99 30.80 -5.79
CA GLU A 325 -15.43 32.19 -5.91
C GLU A 325 -15.57 32.55 -7.40
N PRO A 326 -16.31 33.60 -7.79
CA PRO A 326 -16.52 33.97 -9.19
C PRO A 326 -15.32 34.68 -9.81
N ASN A 327 -14.15 34.04 -9.77
CA ASN A 327 -12.91 34.46 -10.40
C ASN A 327 -12.04 33.23 -10.72
N VAL A 328 -11.29 33.28 -11.82
CA VAL A 328 -10.53 32.12 -12.34
C VAL A 328 -9.30 31.79 -11.49
N ASN A 329 -8.91 32.67 -10.57
CA ASN A 329 -7.78 32.46 -9.66
C ASN A 329 -8.20 31.74 -8.37
N ALA A 330 -9.50 31.63 -8.11
CA ALA A 330 -10.02 30.92 -6.96
C ALA A 330 -9.83 29.41 -7.10
N ALA A 331 -9.83 28.71 -5.96
CA ALA A 331 -9.61 27.27 -5.92
C ALA A 331 -10.60 26.56 -6.84
N VAL A 332 -10.08 25.66 -7.68
CA VAL A 332 -10.92 24.81 -8.53
C VAL A 332 -11.71 23.88 -7.63
N VAL A 333 -13.04 23.93 -7.74
CA VAL A 333 -13.96 23.07 -7.00
C VAL A 333 -14.27 21.82 -7.81
N ASP A 334 -14.47 21.96 -9.12
CA ASP A 334 -14.77 20.85 -10.01
C ASP A 334 -14.22 21.03 -11.44
N TYR A 335 -14.19 19.93 -12.22
CA TYR A 335 -13.69 19.88 -13.59
C TYR A 335 -14.54 18.97 -14.48
N PHE A 336 -15.24 19.55 -15.44
CA PHE A 336 -16.03 18.84 -16.44
C PHE A 336 -15.18 18.54 -17.68
N ALA A 337 -14.76 17.29 -17.83
CA ALA A 337 -13.94 16.86 -18.97
C ALA A 337 -14.69 16.90 -20.31
N GLN A 338 -16.02 16.84 -20.28
CA GLN A 338 -16.92 16.81 -21.43
C GLN A 338 -18.06 17.81 -21.26
N PRO A 339 -18.86 18.09 -22.31
CA PRO A 339 -20.08 18.87 -22.17
C PRO A 339 -21.05 18.25 -21.16
N THR A 340 -21.27 18.95 -20.05
CA THR A 340 -22.01 18.47 -18.88
C THR A 340 -23.21 19.39 -18.61
N THR A 341 -24.31 18.81 -18.14
CA THR A 341 -25.45 19.61 -17.66
C THR A 341 -25.17 20.05 -16.23
N VAL A 342 -25.28 21.34 -15.96
CA VAL A 342 -25.10 21.94 -14.64
C VAL A 342 -26.39 22.61 -14.19
N ASN A 343 -26.66 22.63 -12.88
CA ASN A 343 -27.81 23.32 -12.32
C ASN A 343 -27.38 24.66 -11.72
N VAL A 344 -27.86 25.74 -12.33
CA VAL A 344 -27.54 27.11 -11.91
C VAL A 344 -28.60 27.63 -10.94
N VAL A 345 -28.16 28.03 -9.75
CA VAL A 345 -29.02 28.58 -8.68
C VAL A 345 -29.21 30.09 -8.84
N CYS A 346 -28.12 30.82 -9.08
CA CYS A 346 -28.14 32.26 -9.31
C CYS A 346 -26.93 32.67 -10.16
N GLN A 347 -26.88 33.92 -10.61
CA GLN A 347 -25.77 34.47 -11.40
C GLN A 347 -25.37 35.87 -10.90
N ALA A 348 -24.12 36.27 -11.10
CA ALA A 348 -23.60 37.58 -10.67
C ALA A 348 -22.58 38.12 -11.67
N HIS A 349 -22.37 39.43 -11.66
CA HIS A 349 -21.23 40.07 -12.33
C HIS A 349 -19.99 39.98 -11.44
N ALA A 350 -18.85 39.53 -11.99
CA ALA A 350 -17.60 39.43 -11.27
C ALA A 350 -16.40 39.61 -12.21
N GLN A 351 -15.36 38.77 -12.13
CA GLN A 351 -14.18 38.92 -12.98
C GLN A 351 -14.56 38.77 -14.46
N GLU A 352 -14.17 39.72 -15.31
CA GLU A 352 -14.27 39.57 -16.77
C GLU A 352 -13.29 38.48 -17.25
N VAL A 353 -13.81 37.51 -18.00
CA VAL A 353 -13.04 36.38 -18.54
C VAL A 353 -13.11 36.40 -20.05
N THR A 354 -11.94 36.31 -20.69
CA THR A 354 -11.81 36.09 -22.13
C THR A 354 -11.26 34.69 -22.41
N ALA A 355 -12.04 33.84 -23.05
CA ALA A 355 -11.60 32.52 -23.51
C ALA A 355 -12.25 32.16 -24.85
N GLU A 356 -11.51 31.48 -25.73
CA GLU A 356 -12.00 30.97 -27.03
C GLU A 356 -12.73 32.01 -27.90
N GLY A 357 -12.30 33.28 -27.82
CA GLY A 357 -12.90 34.38 -28.57
C GLY A 357 -14.17 34.99 -27.95
N TYR A 358 -14.61 34.48 -26.81
CA TYR A 358 -15.72 35.03 -26.02
C TYR A 358 -15.17 35.85 -24.86
N THR A 359 -15.83 36.96 -24.54
CA THR A 359 -15.55 37.78 -23.34
C THR A 359 -16.86 38.02 -22.61
N ASN A 360 -16.89 37.75 -21.30
CA ASN A 360 -18.06 37.97 -20.45
C ASN A 360 -17.64 38.14 -18.98
N ASP A 361 -18.42 38.90 -18.22
CA ASP A 361 -18.22 39.13 -16.77
C ASP A 361 -19.29 38.42 -15.91
N ALA A 362 -20.21 37.69 -16.53
CA ALA A 362 -21.22 36.92 -15.83
C ALA A 362 -20.68 35.57 -15.33
N TRP A 363 -21.01 35.27 -14.07
CA TRP A 363 -20.68 34.02 -13.39
C TRP A 363 -21.95 33.38 -12.85
N ALA A 364 -22.08 32.07 -13.07
CA ALA A 364 -23.19 31.25 -12.62
C ALA A 364 -22.77 30.47 -11.36
N ARG A 365 -23.58 30.56 -10.31
CA ARG A 365 -23.43 29.77 -9.08
C ARG A 365 -24.21 28.46 -9.21
N LEU A 366 -23.55 27.34 -9.02
CA LEU A 366 -24.12 26.01 -9.16
C LEU A 366 -24.71 25.49 -7.83
N THR A 367 -25.44 24.37 -7.88
CA THR A 367 -26.09 23.75 -6.71
C THR A 367 -25.11 23.25 -5.64
N ASP A 368 -23.88 22.90 -6.04
CA ASP A 368 -22.77 22.56 -5.13
C ASP A 368 -22.12 23.80 -4.48
N GLY A 369 -22.58 25.00 -4.85
CA GLY A 369 -22.07 26.28 -4.37
C GLY A 369 -20.87 26.83 -5.15
N SER A 370 -20.34 26.07 -6.12
CA SER A 370 -19.24 26.49 -6.97
C SER A 370 -19.69 27.51 -8.03
N TRP A 371 -18.71 28.18 -8.65
CA TRP A 371 -18.92 29.22 -9.65
C TRP A 371 -18.29 28.82 -10.98
N VAL A 372 -19.05 28.96 -12.05
CA VAL A 372 -18.57 28.78 -13.43
C VAL A 372 -18.82 30.05 -14.22
N THR A 373 -17.85 30.46 -15.03
CA THR A 373 -18.06 31.60 -15.93
C THR A 373 -19.07 31.22 -17.01
N VAL A 374 -20.01 32.13 -17.29
CA VAL A 374 -21.10 31.91 -18.25
C VAL A 374 -20.57 31.72 -19.67
N ILE A 375 -19.32 32.11 -19.97
CA ILE A 375 -18.70 31.85 -21.28
C ILE A 375 -18.70 30.37 -21.64
N TYR A 376 -18.71 29.45 -20.67
CA TYR A 376 -18.71 28.01 -20.92
C TYR A 376 -20.11 27.37 -20.96
N LEU A 377 -21.17 28.16 -20.76
CA LEU A 377 -22.56 27.71 -20.78
C LEU A 377 -23.23 28.02 -22.12
N LYS A 378 -24.03 27.08 -22.63
CA LYS A 378 -24.85 27.28 -23.83
C LYS A 378 -25.96 28.25 -23.51
N GLY A 379 -25.84 29.49 -23.97
CA GLY A 379 -26.85 30.51 -23.75
C GLY A 379 -26.38 31.92 -24.09
N PRO A 380 -27.23 32.91 -23.82
CA PRO A 380 -26.84 34.32 -23.87
C PRO A 380 -25.82 34.67 -22.76
N ALA A 381 -25.16 35.82 -22.90
CA ALA A 381 -24.16 36.31 -21.94
C ALA A 381 -24.70 36.48 -20.50
N TRP A 382 -26.02 36.65 -20.35
CA TRP A 382 -26.71 36.65 -19.07
C TRP A 382 -27.88 35.67 -19.14
N LEU A 383 -27.92 34.69 -18.23
CA LEU A 383 -28.81 33.54 -18.32
C LEU A 383 -30.27 33.94 -18.02
N PRO A 384 -31.22 33.84 -18.95
CA PRO A 384 -32.61 34.19 -18.70
C PRO A 384 -33.25 33.23 -17.68
N GLY A 385 -34.07 33.78 -16.78
CA GLY A 385 -34.76 33.00 -15.75
C GLY A 385 -33.89 32.58 -14.56
N VAL A 386 -32.59 32.91 -14.57
CA VAL A 386 -31.70 32.70 -13.43
C VAL A 386 -31.66 33.97 -12.57
N ALA A 387 -31.93 33.83 -11.27
CA ALA A 387 -31.93 34.94 -10.32
C ALA A 387 -30.52 35.55 -10.15
N THR A 388 -30.45 36.83 -9.78
CA THR A 388 -29.19 37.48 -9.43
C THR A 388 -28.78 37.08 -8.01
N CYS A 389 -27.53 36.65 -7.83
CA CYS A 389 -26.89 36.63 -6.50
C CYS A 389 -26.52 38.08 -6.15
#